data_AF-F2D4Z7-F1
#
_entry.id   AF-F2D4Z7-F1
#
_cell.length_a   1.000
_cell.length_b   1.000
_cell.length_c   1.000
_cell.angle_alpha   90.00
_cell.angle_beta   90.00
_cell.angle_gamma   90.00
#
_symmetry.space_group_name_H-M   'P 1'
#
loop_
_entity.id
_entity.type
_entity.pdbx_description
1 polymer ?
#
loop_
_entity_poly.entity_id
_entity_poly.type
_entity_poly.pdbx_seq_one_letter_code
_entity_poly.pdbx_strand_id
1 'polypeptide(L)'
;GGSLSVRIGDALSPSATVEGGFAGIVVDLFADGKVLPQLQEAETWLEIAKKLMPDGRIMVNCGGADTPVSLAADTGVSSWVQNPTIKAMCSAFPGQLNWKRLSEKESVNYVALTGPLPDLEEWSTSVPSELSPRVKQWVPCKLA
;
A
#
# COMPACT_ATOMS: atom_id res chain seq x y z
N GLY A 1 3.80 -25.44 -8.72
CA GLY A 1 3.79 -24.58 -9.93
C GLY A 1 2.76 -23.48 -9.73
N GLY A 2 3.02 -22.28 -10.26
CA GLY A 2 2.05 -21.17 -10.24
C GLY A 2 1.22 -21.13 -11.52
N SER A 3 0.07 -20.45 -11.47
CA SER A 3 -0.78 -20.16 -12.64
C SER A 3 -1.04 -18.65 -12.71
N LEU A 4 -1.17 -18.11 -13.91
CA LEU A 4 -1.51 -16.72 -14.17
C LEU A 4 -2.77 -16.65 -15.03
N SER A 5 -3.79 -15.98 -14.53
CA SER A 5 -5.03 -15.70 -15.26
C SER A 5 -5.17 -14.20 -15.46
N VAL A 6 -5.33 -13.77 -16.71
CA VAL A 6 -5.49 -12.35 -17.05
C VAL A 6 -6.96 -12.05 -17.32
N ARG A 7 -7.47 -10.96 -16.73
CA ARG A 7 -8.83 -10.45 -16.95
C ARG A 7 -8.75 -8.99 -17.36
N ILE A 8 -9.52 -8.62 -18.38
CA ILE A 8 -9.63 -7.24 -18.86
C ILE A 8 -10.91 -6.64 -18.29
N GLY A 9 -10.79 -5.53 -17.58
CA GLY A 9 -11.92 -4.83 -16.98
C GLY A 9 -11.47 -3.83 -15.91
N ASP A 10 -12.45 -3.20 -15.27
CA ASP A 10 -12.22 -2.34 -14.12
C ASP A 10 -11.93 -3.19 -12.87
N ALA A 11 -10.71 -3.09 -12.35
CA ALA A 11 -10.27 -3.81 -11.16
C ALA A 11 -11.00 -3.36 -9.88
N LEU A 12 -11.53 -2.12 -9.85
CA LEU A 12 -12.30 -1.59 -8.74
C LEU A 12 -13.78 -2.01 -8.79
N SER A 13 -14.23 -2.60 -9.90
CA SER A 13 -15.61 -3.07 -10.04
C SER A 13 -16.00 -4.05 -8.92
N PRO A 14 -17.24 -4.00 -8.41
CA PRO A 14 -17.74 -4.98 -7.45
C PRO A 14 -17.69 -6.43 -7.94
N SER A 15 -17.71 -6.64 -9.27
CA SER A 15 -17.65 -7.98 -9.89
C SER A 15 -16.22 -8.51 -10.09
N ALA A 16 -15.19 -7.71 -9.81
CA ALA A 16 -13.79 -8.13 -9.87
C ALA A 16 -13.43 -8.96 -8.63
N THR A 17 -13.99 -10.16 -8.53
CA THR A 17 -13.83 -11.10 -7.40
C THR A 17 -13.51 -12.51 -7.89
N VAL A 18 -13.13 -13.38 -6.96
CA VAL A 18 -12.99 -14.83 -7.16
C VAL A 18 -13.79 -15.54 -6.07
N GLU A 19 -14.25 -16.75 -6.37
CA GLU A 19 -14.88 -17.60 -5.35
C GLU A 19 -13.90 -17.86 -4.21
N GLY A 20 -14.36 -17.66 -2.97
CA GLY A 20 -13.53 -17.77 -1.77
C GLY A 20 -12.68 -16.52 -1.43
N GLY A 21 -12.52 -15.56 -2.35
CA GLY A 21 -11.75 -14.34 -2.13
C GLY A 21 -10.24 -14.51 -2.34
N PHE A 22 -9.50 -13.41 -2.17
CA PHE A 22 -8.05 -13.36 -2.36
C PHE A 22 -7.28 -13.44 -1.03
N ALA A 23 -6.24 -14.28 -0.95
CA ALA A 23 -5.31 -14.26 0.19
C ALA A 23 -4.47 -12.97 0.26
N GLY A 24 -4.32 -12.28 -0.86
CA GLY A 24 -3.71 -10.95 -0.90
C GLY A 24 -4.08 -10.21 -2.18
N ILE A 25 -4.19 -8.88 -2.08
CA ILE A 25 -4.46 -8.00 -3.20
C ILE A 25 -3.30 -7.01 -3.33
N VAL A 26 -2.70 -6.94 -4.52
CA VAL A 26 -1.67 -5.95 -4.85
C VAL A 26 -2.29 -4.91 -5.78
N VAL A 27 -2.22 -3.64 -5.39
CA VAL A 27 -2.78 -2.52 -6.14
C VAL A 27 -1.65 -1.65 -6.70
N ASP A 28 -1.56 -1.59 -8.03
CA ASP A 28 -0.62 -0.76 -8.78
C ASP A 28 -1.38 -0.09 -9.94
N LEU A 29 -2.28 0.83 -9.58
CA LEU A 29 -3.26 1.42 -10.51
C LEU A 29 -3.03 2.92 -10.67
N PHE A 30 -2.72 3.31 -11.91
CA PHE A 30 -2.45 4.70 -12.30
C PHE A 30 -3.15 5.04 -13.61
N ALA A 31 -3.60 6.28 -13.74
CA ALA A 31 -4.05 6.88 -14.99
C ALA A 31 -3.30 8.20 -15.19
N ASP A 32 -2.75 8.40 -16.40
CA ASP A 32 -1.98 9.62 -16.74
C ASP A 32 -0.85 9.94 -15.75
N GLY A 33 -0.20 8.91 -15.20
CA GLY A 33 0.88 9.05 -14.21
C GLY A 33 0.42 9.41 -12.80
N LYS A 34 -0.89 9.42 -12.54
CA LYS A 34 -1.49 9.79 -11.26
C LYS A 34 -2.28 8.64 -10.65
N VAL A 35 -2.34 8.62 -9.32
CA VAL A 35 -3.19 7.67 -8.62
C VAL A 35 -4.67 7.97 -8.93
N LEU A 36 -5.47 6.92 -9.09
CA LEU A 36 -6.91 7.08 -9.36
C LEU A 36 -7.60 7.81 -8.18
N PRO A 37 -8.51 8.77 -8.42
CA PRO A 37 -9.23 9.48 -7.36
C PRO A 37 -9.95 8.54 -6.38
N GLN A 38 -10.50 7.44 -6.88
CA GLN A 38 -11.17 6.41 -6.07
C GLN A 38 -10.26 5.84 -4.98
N LEU A 39 -8.96 5.73 -5.23
CA LEU A 39 -7.98 5.21 -4.27
C LEU A 39 -7.60 6.24 -3.18
N GLN A 40 -8.13 7.45 -3.26
CA GLN A 40 -8.02 8.48 -2.23
C GLN A 40 -9.25 8.49 -1.30
N GLU A 41 -10.22 7.58 -1.52
CA GLU A 41 -11.42 7.43 -0.70
C GLU A 41 -11.32 6.19 0.19
N ALA A 42 -11.61 6.37 1.49
CA ALA A 42 -11.54 5.27 2.47
C ALA A 42 -12.54 4.14 2.14
N GLU A 43 -13.73 4.47 1.64
CA GLU A 43 -14.77 3.50 1.28
C GLU A 43 -14.29 2.52 0.20
N THR A 44 -13.56 3.01 -0.81
CA THR A 44 -12.99 2.16 -1.86
C THR A 44 -12.09 1.07 -1.27
N TRP A 45 -11.30 1.41 -0.25
CA TRP A 45 -10.42 0.45 0.43
C TRP A 45 -11.22 -0.60 1.21
N LEU A 46 -12.33 -0.20 1.84
CA LEU A 46 -13.24 -1.13 2.51
C LEU A 46 -13.90 -2.09 1.52
N GLU A 47 -14.32 -1.60 0.34
CA GLU A 47 -14.85 -2.45 -0.72
C GLU A 47 -13.81 -3.42 -1.29
N ILE A 48 -12.55 -2.98 -1.45
CA ILE A 48 -11.45 -3.87 -1.83
C ILE A 48 -11.23 -4.94 -0.75
N ALA A 49 -11.29 -4.57 0.53
CA ALA A 49 -11.09 -5.50 1.64
C ALA A 49 -12.16 -6.60 1.72
N LYS A 50 -13.41 -6.31 1.32
CA LYS A 50 -14.48 -7.33 1.22
C LYS A 50 -14.16 -8.46 0.23
N LYS A 51 -13.19 -8.25 -0.68
CA LYS A 51 -12.75 -9.25 -1.66
C LYS A 51 -11.66 -10.19 -1.12
N LEU A 52 -11.12 -9.90 0.07
CA LEU A 52 -10.10 -10.74 0.70
C LEU A 52 -10.73 -11.97 1.36
N MET A 53 -9.92 -13.03 1.45
CA MET A 53 -10.11 -14.10 2.43
C MET A 53 -9.92 -13.58 3.86
N PRO A 54 -10.38 -14.30 4.88
CA PRO A 54 -9.95 -14.07 6.26
C PRO A 54 -8.42 -13.99 6.35
N ASP A 55 -7.91 -13.02 7.12
CA ASP A 55 -6.48 -12.72 7.29
C ASP A 55 -5.72 -12.29 6.01
N GLY A 56 -6.44 -12.09 4.90
CA GLY A 56 -5.85 -11.57 3.67
C GLY A 56 -5.36 -10.12 3.83
N ARG A 57 -4.40 -9.71 2.99
CA ARG A 57 -3.77 -8.37 3.09
C ARG A 57 -3.79 -7.61 1.78
N ILE A 58 -3.82 -6.29 1.88
CA ILE A 58 -3.71 -5.37 0.74
C ILE A 58 -2.32 -4.75 0.78
N MET A 59 -1.61 -4.79 -0.34
CA MET A 59 -0.41 -4.02 -0.60
C MET A 59 -0.66 -3.05 -1.74
N VAL A 60 -0.30 -1.78 -1.61
CA VAL A 60 -0.51 -0.78 -2.66
C VAL A 60 0.73 0.06 -2.90
N ASN A 61 1.02 0.32 -4.17
CA ASN A 61 1.93 1.39 -4.58
C ASN A 61 1.21 2.74 -4.49
N CYS A 62 1.70 3.63 -3.63
CA CYS A 62 1.14 4.96 -3.38
C CYS A 62 1.97 6.07 -4.05
N GLY A 63 2.65 5.78 -5.17
CA GLY A 63 3.28 6.81 -6.00
C GLY A 63 2.28 7.80 -6.61
N GLY A 64 2.77 8.73 -7.42
CA GLY A 64 1.92 9.58 -8.28
C GLY A 64 0.99 10.56 -7.54
N ALA A 65 1.31 10.93 -6.30
CA ALA A 65 0.60 11.99 -5.58
C ALA A 65 0.96 13.36 -6.18
N ASP A 66 -0.06 14.14 -6.55
CA ASP A 66 0.08 15.50 -7.14
C ASP A 66 0.67 16.54 -6.17
N THR A 67 0.85 16.18 -4.90
CA THR A 67 1.38 17.09 -3.89
C THR A 67 2.90 17.15 -4.04
N PRO A 68 3.49 18.30 -4.39
CA PRO A 68 4.93 18.48 -4.29
C PRO A 68 5.26 18.46 -2.80
N VAL A 69 5.63 17.28 -2.29
CA VAL A 69 6.26 17.17 -0.98
C VAL A 69 7.54 17.97 -1.10
N SER A 70 7.54 19.19 -0.55
CA SER A 70 8.74 20.01 -0.54
C SER A 70 9.78 19.26 0.26
N LEU A 71 10.77 18.68 -0.44
CA LEU A 71 11.89 17.92 0.12
C LEU A 71 12.64 18.71 1.21
N ALA A 72 12.48 20.04 1.22
CA ALA A 72 13.08 20.96 2.19
C ALA A 72 12.39 20.95 3.58
N ALA A 73 11.19 20.37 3.72
CA ALA A 73 10.46 20.28 4.98
C ALA A 73 10.45 18.87 5.60
N ASP A 74 11.19 17.93 5.00
CA ASP A 74 11.11 16.49 5.24
C ASP A 74 11.95 16.06 6.46
N THR A 75 11.74 16.71 7.62
CA THR A 75 12.51 16.50 8.87
C THR A 75 11.94 15.40 9.77
N GLY A 76 11.04 14.56 9.30
CA GLY A 76 10.54 13.44 10.10
C GLY A 76 9.18 12.93 9.63
N VAL A 77 8.56 12.14 10.51
CA VAL A 77 7.30 11.37 10.41
C VAL A 77 6.08 12.14 9.84
N SER A 78 6.22 13.38 9.38
CA SER A 78 5.17 14.28 8.87
C SER A 78 4.93 14.24 7.35
N SER A 79 5.85 13.73 6.51
CA SER A 79 5.67 13.84 5.03
C SER A 79 4.74 12.82 4.40
N TRP A 80 4.69 11.58 4.89
CA TRP A 80 3.71 10.58 4.42
C TRP A 80 2.27 11.01 4.70
N VAL A 81 2.06 11.81 5.77
CA VAL A 81 0.76 12.37 6.12
C VAL A 81 0.20 13.18 4.95
N GLN A 82 1.00 13.62 3.98
CA GLN A 82 0.48 14.34 2.83
C GLN A 82 -0.01 13.44 1.68
N ASN A 83 0.33 12.14 1.66
CA ASN A 83 -0.12 11.24 0.60
C ASN A 83 -1.61 10.90 0.77
N PRO A 84 -2.49 11.30 -0.16
CA PRO A 84 -3.94 11.10 -0.02
C PRO A 84 -4.34 9.62 0.04
N THR A 85 -3.66 8.76 -0.71
CA THR A 85 -3.92 7.31 -0.70
C THR A 85 -3.56 6.67 0.63
N ILE A 86 -2.39 6.99 1.20
CA ILE A 86 -2.01 6.48 2.52
C ILE A 86 -2.98 6.99 3.58
N LYS A 87 -3.35 8.28 3.56
CA LYS A 87 -4.38 8.85 4.46
C LYS A 87 -5.70 8.08 4.37
N ALA A 88 -6.21 7.85 3.17
CA ALA A 88 -7.45 7.13 2.94
C ALA A 88 -7.40 5.72 3.54
N MET A 89 -6.31 4.99 3.29
CA MET A 89 -6.11 3.66 3.87
C MET A 89 -5.96 3.69 5.39
N CYS A 90 -5.28 4.68 5.97
CA CYS A 90 -5.15 4.78 7.42
C CYS A 90 -6.50 5.01 8.10
N SER A 91 -7.37 5.80 7.46
CA SER A 91 -8.75 6.00 7.92
C SER A 91 -9.59 4.74 7.76
N ALA A 92 -9.41 3.99 6.66
CA ALA A 92 -10.12 2.73 6.42
C ALA A 92 -9.66 1.58 7.35
N PHE A 93 -8.37 1.57 7.73
CA PHE A 93 -7.76 0.51 8.55
C PHE A 93 -7.01 1.08 9.76
N PRO A 94 -7.71 1.69 10.74
CA PRO A 94 -7.07 2.32 11.89
C PRO A 94 -6.20 1.33 12.68
N GLY A 95 -4.92 1.68 12.88
CA GLY A 95 -3.96 0.84 13.60
C GLY A 95 -3.53 -0.43 12.86
N GLN A 96 -3.99 -0.65 11.62
CA GLN A 96 -3.69 -1.83 10.82
C GLN A 96 -3.00 -1.51 9.50
N LEU A 97 -2.50 -0.28 9.31
CA LEU A 97 -1.72 0.06 8.12
C LEU A 97 -0.27 0.29 8.49
N ASN A 98 0.63 -0.26 7.69
CA ASN A 98 2.05 0.02 7.72
C ASN A 98 2.47 0.56 6.36
N TRP A 99 3.49 1.41 6.32
CA TRP A 99 3.99 1.96 5.07
C TRP A 99 5.51 2.07 5.10
N LYS A 100 6.12 2.21 3.92
CA LYS A 100 7.51 2.61 3.79
C LYS A 100 7.74 3.40 2.51
N ARG A 101 8.79 4.22 2.51
CA ARG A 101 9.29 4.93 1.34
C ARG A 101 10.26 4.02 0.56
N LEU A 102 10.18 4.00 -0.76
CA LEU A 102 10.99 3.12 -1.61
C LEU A 102 12.24 3.78 -2.20
N SER A 103 12.33 5.12 -2.18
CA SER A 103 13.53 5.84 -2.63
C SER A 103 13.83 7.04 -1.74
N GLU A 104 15.11 7.27 -1.45
CA GLU A 104 15.56 8.38 -0.62
C GLU A 104 15.83 9.66 -1.41
N LYS A 105 16.08 9.56 -2.72
CA LYS A 105 16.74 10.65 -3.46
C LYS A 105 15.84 11.41 -4.43
N GLU A 106 14.95 10.78 -5.20
CA GLU A 106 14.24 11.49 -6.29
C GLU A 106 12.82 11.01 -6.62
N SER A 107 12.40 9.80 -6.22
CA SER A 107 11.02 9.32 -6.45
C SER A 107 10.23 9.22 -5.14
N VAL A 108 9.11 9.95 -5.09
CA VAL A 108 8.10 9.88 -4.01
C VAL A 108 7.23 8.63 -4.17
N ASN A 109 7.87 7.46 -4.30
CA ASN A 109 7.18 6.18 -4.30
C ASN A 109 7.12 5.64 -2.87
N TYR A 110 5.90 5.44 -2.42
CA TYR A 110 5.58 4.84 -1.14
C TYR A 110 4.85 3.52 -1.39
N VAL A 111 4.97 2.59 -0.45
CA VAL A 111 4.15 1.39 -0.43
C VAL A 111 3.44 1.30 0.91
N ALA A 112 2.17 0.93 0.90
CA ALA A 112 1.40 0.64 2.09
C ALA A 112 1.00 -0.85 2.11
N LEU A 113 0.86 -1.40 3.32
CA LEU A 113 0.54 -2.80 3.59
C LEU A 113 -0.41 -2.86 4.79
N THR A 114 -1.55 -3.52 4.64
CA THR A 114 -2.49 -3.76 5.75
C THR A 114 -2.04 -4.91 6.64
N GLY A 115 -2.58 -4.98 7.85
CA GLY A 115 -2.32 -6.01 8.85
C GLY A 115 -1.05 -5.79 9.68
N PRO A 116 -0.79 -6.66 10.66
CA PRO A 116 0.40 -6.59 11.49
C PRO A 116 1.67 -6.88 10.68
N LEU A 117 2.77 -6.23 11.05
CA LEU A 117 4.10 -6.60 10.57
C LEU A 117 4.56 -7.88 11.30
N PRO A 118 5.26 -8.79 10.60
CA PRO A 118 6.00 -9.84 11.28
C PRO A 118 7.17 -9.23 12.07
N ASP A 119 7.88 -10.07 12.85
CA ASP A 119 9.14 -9.65 13.44
C ASP A 119 10.11 -9.19 12.34
N LEU A 120 10.54 -7.92 12.41
CA LEU A 120 11.31 -7.30 11.33
C LEU A 120 12.75 -7.83 11.28
N GLU A 121 13.30 -8.33 12.39
CA GLU A 121 14.64 -8.92 12.42
C GLU A 121 14.61 -10.32 11.80
N GLU A 122 13.67 -11.15 12.20
CA GLU A 122 13.44 -12.48 11.61
C GLU A 122 13.09 -12.37 10.13
N TRP A 123 12.23 -11.43 9.75
CA TRP A 123 11.88 -11.21 8.34
C TRP A 123 13.09 -10.72 7.52
N SER A 124 13.91 -9.82 8.08
CA SER A 124 15.12 -9.30 7.43
C SER A 124 16.16 -10.40 7.20
N THR A 125 16.23 -11.42 8.05
CA THR A 125 17.13 -12.58 7.88
C THR A 125 16.58 -13.66 6.95
N SER A 126 15.27 -13.66 6.72
CA SER A 126 14.58 -14.66 5.88
C SER A 126 14.48 -14.29 4.40
N VAL A 127 14.83 -13.05 4.03
CA VAL A 127 14.84 -12.57 2.64
C VAL A 127 16.26 -12.48 2.08
N PRO A 128 16.45 -12.48 0.75
CA PRO A 128 17.75 -12.24 0.14
C PRO A 128 18.41 -10.95 0.65
N SER A 129 19.75 -10.93 0.67
CA SER A 129 20.57 -9.82 1.20
C SER A 129 20.24 -8.47 0.57
N GLU A 130 19.77 -8.47 -0.67
CA GLU A 130 19.41 -7.29 -1.44
C GLU A 130 18.13 -6.63 -0.91
N LEU A 131 17.22 -7.43 -0.34
CA LEU A 131 15.94 -6.97 0.21
C LEU A 131 16.00 -6.70 1.70
N SER A 132 16.92 -7.34 2.40
CA SER A 132 17.08 -7.29 3.87
C SER A 132 17.12 -5.85 4.43
N PRO A 133 17.93 -4.90 3.90
CA PRO A 133 17.99 -3.53 4.43
C PRO A 133 16.64 -2.79 4.41
N ARG A 134 15.75 -3.12 3.46
CA ARG A 134 14.47 -2.44 3.26
C ARG A 134 13.32 -3.05 4.08
N VAL A 135 13.54 -4.16 4.76
CA VAL A 135 12.52 -4.78 5.64
C VAL A 135 12.32 -3.92 6.88
N LYS A 136 13.40 -3.40 7.48
CA LYS A 136 13.33 -2.63 8.73
C LYS A 136 12.78 -1.21 8.59
N GLN A 137 12.44 -0.81 7.36
CA GLN A 137 11.95 0.53 7.03
C GLN A 137 10.42 0.65 7.10
N TRP A 138 9.69 -0.44 7.37
CA TRP A 138 8.26 -0.39 7.59
C TRP A 138 7.94 0.34 8.89
N VAL A 139 6.99 1.27 8.82
CA VAL A 139 6.51 2.03 9.96
C VAL A 139 4.98 1.99 10.01
N PRO A 140 4.38 1.94 11.21
CA PRO A 140 2.93 1.97 11.36
C PRO A 140 2.39 3.34 10.97
N CYS A 141 1.22 3.35 10.33
CA CYS A 141 0.43 4.54 10.19
C CYS A 141 -0.22 4.90 11.52
N LYS A 142 0.07 6.11 12.01
CA LYS A 142 -0.59 6.69 13.18
C LYS A 142 -1.25 7.99 12.71
N LEU A 143 -2.57 8.02 12.66
CA LEU A 143 -3.29 9.28 12.55
C LEU A 143 -3.14 9.99 13.89
N ALA A 144 -2.61 11.22 13.85
CA ALA A 144 -2.41 12.06 15.03
C ALA A 144 -3.75 12.55 15.60
#